data_AF-S0F8U2-F1
#
_entry.id   AF-S0F8U2-F1
#
_cell.length_a   1.000
_cell.length_b   1.000
_cell.length_c   1.000
_cell.angle_alpha   90.00
_cell.angle_beta   90.00
_cell.angle_gamma   90.00
#
_symmetry.space_group_name_H-M   'P 1'
#
loop_
_entity.id
_entity.type
_entity.pdbx_description
1 polymer ?
#
loop_
_entity_poly.entity_id
_entity_poly.type
_entity_poly.pdbx_seq_one_letter_code
_entity_poly.pdbx_strand_id
1 'polypeptide(L)'
;MSNAIQQIADNMLLLWEDAVAQPVKMIRIVINPGDETMLKAFYDYMLAIDSEEEDMVFIIALPFTSAMEFSKDVLQYISKQIEYWNNSKKPEDIVFEKVEWQADDSTINSSNAAQTVVENFNRLTHELVSGTDMKCSFIFNLEGTKDYEGCRQWFSQALSQPFDKQMVWGTGDIIGQEQFGKLMTTYQK
;
A
#
# COMPACT_ATOMS: atom_id res chain seq x y z
N MET A 1 -11.78 28.76 -4.67
CA MET A 1 -12.93 27.89 -4.39
C MET A 1 -12.40 26.47 -4.46
N SER A 2 -12.18 25.81 -3.32
CA SER A 2 -11.80 24.39 -3.32
C SER A 2 -13.01 23.59 -3.82
N ASN A 3 -12.77 22.66 -4.76
CA ASN A 3 -13.81 21.82 -5.34
C ASN A 3 -14.28 20.82 -4.26
N ALA A 4 -15.58 20.50 -4.21
CA ALA A 4 -16.12 19.60 -3.18
C ALA A 4 -15.39 18.24 -3.13
N ILE A 5 -14.87 17.77 -4.26
CA ILE A 5 -14.04 16.57 -4.38
C ILE A 5 -12.70 16.72 -3.65
N GLN A 6 -12.06 17.89 -3.77
CA GLN A 6 -10.77 18.16 -3.11
C GLN A 6 -10.95 18.19 -1.60
N GLN A 7 -11.98 18.87 -1.08
CA GLN A 7 -12.27 18.88 0.36
C GLN A 7 -12.50 17.48 0.94
N ILE A 8 -13.11 16.58 0.15
CA ILE A 8 -13.31 15.20 0.57
C ILE A 8 -11.98 14.43 0.56
N ALA A 9 -11.15 14.60 -0.47
CA ALA A 9 -9.83 13.99 -0.53
C ALA A 9 -8.92 14.48 0.61
N ASP A 10 -8.91 15.78 0.91
CA ASP A 10 -8.18 16.36 2.04
C ASP A 10 -8.64 15.75 3.36
N ASN A 11 -9.96 15.62 3.57
CA ASN A 11 -10.48 15.00 4.79
C ASN A 11 -10.16 13.50 4.86
N MET A 12 -10.14 12.78 3.74
CA MET A 12 -9.70 11.39 3.69
C MET A 12 -8.20 11.25 4.00
N LEU A 13 -7.38 12.19 3.51
CA LEU A 13 -5.95 12.25 3.81
C LEU A 13 -5.71 12.46 5.30
N LEU A 14 -6.38 13.44 5.92
CA LEU A 14 -6.28 13.66 7.37
C LEU A 14 -6.59 12.41 8.19
N LEU A 15 -7.65 11.67 7.83
CA LEU A 15 -7.99 10.41 8.51
C LEU A 15 -6.98 9.30 8.25
N TRP A 16 -6.36 9.29 7.08
CA TRP A 16 -5.30 8.35 6.72
C TRP A 16 -4.04 8.63 7.54
N GLU A 17 -3.57 9.87 7.58
CA GLU A 17 -2.40 10.30 8.35
C GLU A 17 -2.56 10.04 9.85
N ASP A 18 -3.74 10.38 10.41
CA ASP A 18 -4.08 10.09 11.81
C ASP A 18 -3.95 8.58 12.14
N ALA A 19 -4.32 7.72 11.19
CA ALA A 19 -4.22 6.27 11.32
C ALA A 19 -2.79 5.76 11.10
N VAL A 20 -2.04 6.32 10.15
CA VAL A 20 -0.64 6.00 9.84
C VAL A 20 0.29 6.35 11.01
N ALA A 21 -0.03 7.43 11.74
CA ALA A 21 0.67 7.82 12.97
C ALA A 21 0.53 6.79 14.10
N GLN A 22 -0.49 5.91 14.04
CA GLN A 22 -0.66 4.85 15.03
C GLN A 22 0.28 3.67 14.78
N PRO A 23 0.67 2.90 15.81
CA PRO A 23 1.51 1.71 15.66
C PRO A 23 0.71 0.51 15.13
N VAL A 24 0.17 0.66 13.92
CA VAL A 24 -0.63 -0.34 13.18
C VAL A 24 0.16 -0.88 11.99
N LYS A 25 -0.10 -2.14 11.62
CA LYS A 25 0.48 -2.74 10.40
C LYS A 25 -0.36 -2.49 9.16
N MET A 26 -1.66 -2.32 9.34
CA MET A 26 -2.61 -2.21 8.25
C MET A 26 -3.71 -1.21 8.59
N ILE A 27 -4.11 -0.43 7.58
CA ILE A 27 -5.23 0.51 7.63
C ILE A 27 -6.24 0.06 6.59
N ARG A 28 -7.52 0.18 6.96
CA ARG A 28 -8.64 -0.18 6.09
C ARG A 28 -9.48 1.06 5.84
N ILE A 29 -9.53 1.49 4.59
CA ILE A 29 -10.38 2.60 4.14
C ILE A 29 -11.75 2.00 3.83
N VAL A 30 -12.77 2.42 4.57
CA VAL A 30 -14.13 1.88 4.44
C VAL A 30 -15.02 2.95 3.82
N ILE A 31 -15.59 2.66 2.65
CA ILE A 31 -16.44 3.59 1.89
C ILE A 31 -17.89 3.11 1.80
N ASN A 32 -18.83 4.02 1.52
CA ASN A 32 -20.20 3.61 1.25
C ASN A 32 -20.31 2.95 -0.14
N PRO A 33 -21.31 2.06 -0.34
CA PRO A 33 -21.62 1.56 -1.68
C PRO A 33 -21.91 2.72 -2.66
N GLY A 34 -21.28 2.70 -3.83
CA GLY A 34 -21.40 3.76 -4.84
C GLY A 34 -20.30 4.83 -4.79
N ASP A 35 -19.47 4.84 -3.75
CA ASP A 35 -18.35 5.78 -3.59
C ASP A 35 -17.01 5.21 -4.12
N GLU A 36 -17.02 4.12 -4.91
CA GLU A 36 -15.79 3.46 -5.39
C GLU A 36 -14.94 4.39 -6.28
N THR A 37 -15.60 5.27 -7.03
CA THR A 37 -14.91 6.30 -7.83
C THR A 37 -14.19 7.32 -6.94
N MET A 38 -14.74 7.61 -5.76
CA MET A 38 -14.12 8.51 -4.79
C MET A 38 -12.88 7.88 -4.17
N LEU A 39 -12.90 6.58 -3.85
CA LEU A 39 -11.72 5.86 -3.38
C LEU A 39 -10.59 5.89 -4.43
N LYS A 40 -10.93 5.71 -5.71
CA LYS A 40 -9.96 5.82 -6.79
C LYS A 40 -9.38 7.24 -6.90
N ALA A 41 -10.24 8.26 -6.83
CA ALA A 41 -9.79 9.65 -6.84
C ALA A 41 -8.88 9.97 -5.64
N PHE A 42 -9.15 9.37 -4.48
CA PHE A 42 -8.29 9.50 -3.30
C PHE A 42 -6.91 8.83 -3.50
N TYR A 43 -6.87 7.65 -4.14
CA TYR A 43 -5.59 7.03 -4.51
C TYR A 43 -4.79 7.88 -5.49
N ASP A 44 -5.45 8.49 -6.48
CA ASP A 44 -4.79 9.42 -7.39
C ASP A 44 -4.30 10.68 -6.66
N TYR A 45 -5.06 11.15 -5.66
CA TYR A 45 -4.70 12.30 -4.82
C TYR A 45 -3.44 12.03 -3.99
N MET A 46 -3.33 10.88 -3.30
CA MET A 46 -2.12 10.53 -2.53
C MET A 46 -0.84 10.40 -3.37
N LEU A 47 -0.97 10.24 -4.70
CA LEU A 47 0.17 10.17 -5.62
C LEU A 47 0.47 11.50 -6.31
N ALA A 48 -0.36 12.52 -6.09
CA ALA A 48 -0.22 13.80 -6.75
C ALA A 48 0.92 14.62 -6.13
N ILE A 49 1.73 15.27 -6.98
CA ILE A 49 2.88 16.09 -6.57
C ILE A 49 2.46 17.30 -5.72
N ASP A 50 1.24 17.79 -5.94
CA ASP A 50 0.64 18.93 -5.24
C ASP A 50 -0.24 18.52 -4.05
N SER A 51 -0.23 17.25 -3.66
CA SER A 51 -0.91 16.82 -2.43
C SER A 51 -0.11 17.18 -1.18
N GLU A 52 -0.80 17.25 -0.04
CA GLU A 52 -0.17 17.47 1.26
C GLU A 52 0.40 16.18 1.88
N GLU A 53 0.33 15.04 1.17
CA GLU A 53 0.87 13.76 1.65
C GLU A 53 2.40 13.83 1.72
N GLU A 54 2.92 13.77 2.95
CA GLU A 54 4.35 13.83 3.22
C GLU A 54 5.01 12.45 3.24
N ASP A 55 4.26 11.34 3.41
CA ASP A 55 4.82 9.99 3.49
C ASP A 55 5.08 9.36 2.11
N MET A 56 5.91 8.31 2.07
CA MET A 56 6.15 7.55 0.86
C MET A 56 4.98 6.60 0.58
N VAL A 57 4.22 6.82 -0.50
CA VAL A 57 3.03 6.01 -0.84
C VAL A 57 3.20 5.23 -2.14
N PHE A 58 2.85 3.94 -2.10
CA PHE A 58 2.71 3.07 -3.27
C PHE A 58 1.28 2.54 -3.38
N ILE A 59 0.60 2.82 -4.49
CA ILE A 59 -0.71 2.23 -4.82
C ILE A 59 -0.49 1.00 -5.70
N ILE A 60 -0.72 -0.19 -5.17
CA ILE A 60 -0.55 -1.47 -5.85
C ILE A 60 -1.90 -1.89 -6.44
N ALA A 61 -2.14 -1.55 -7.69
CA ALA A 61 -3.38 -1.86 -8.41
C ALA A 61 -3.31 -3.23 -9.11
N LEU A 62 -3.44 -4.30 -8.34
CA LEU A 62 -3.40 -5.69 -8.82
C LEU A 62 -4.52 -6.53 -8.20
N PRO A 63 -5.29 -7.30 -9.01
CA PRO A 63 -6.23 -8.27 -8.47
C PRO A 63 -5.48 -9.46 -7.85
N PHE A 64 -6.00 -10.01 -6.76
CA PHE A 64 -5.52 -11.27 -6.23
C PHE A 64 -5.94 -12.44 -7.14
N THR A 65 -4.97 -13.28 -7.51
CA THR A 65 -5.16 -14.46 -8.36
C THR A 65 -4.88 -15.75 -7.60
N SER A 66 -3.68 -15.88 -7.04
CA SER A 66 -3.26 -16.95 -6.13
C SER A 66 -2.10 -16.43 -5.28
N ALA A 67 -1.82 -17.06 -4.14
CA ALA A 67 -0.75 -16.61 -3.25
C ALA A 67 0.61 -16.48 -3.95
N MET A 68 0.97 -17.43 -4.81
CA MET A 68 2.26 -17.42 -5.52
C MET A 68 2.33 -16.34 -6.60
N GLU A 69 1.36 -16.34 -7.52
CA GLU A 69 1.39 -15.41 -8.67
C GLU A 69 1.18 -13.97 -8.20
N PHE A 70 0.26 -13.73 -7.26
CA PHE A 70 0.07 -12.42 -6.67
C PHE A 70 1.34 -11.89 -6.00
N SER A 71 2.07 -12.73 -5.27
CA SER A 71 3.32 -12.30 -4.62
C SER A 71 4.38 -11.89 -5.63
N LYS A 72 4.53 -12.63 -6.73
CA LYS A 72 5.44 -12.28 -7.82
C LYS A 72 5.00 -10.99 -8.52
N ASP A 73 3.72 -10.87 -8.85
CA ASP A 73 3.15 -9.71 -9.53
C ASP A 73 3.36 -8.44 -8.71
N VAL A 74 3.16 -8.51 -7.39
CA VAL A 74 3.40 -7.40 -6.45
C VAL A 74 4.87 -6.96 -6.47
N LEU A 75 5.82 -7.91 -6.36
CA LEU A 75 7.26 -7.57 -6.40
C LEU A 75 7.70 -7.00 -7.75
N GLN A 76 7.18 -7.55 -8.84
CA GLN A 76 7.43 -7.03 -10.19
C GLN A 76 6.83 -5.64 -10.39
N TYR A 77 5.64 -5.39 -9.86
CA TYR A 77 4.99 -4.09 -9.92
C TYR A 77 5.83 -3.03 -9.23
N ILE A 78 6.26 -3.28 -7.99
CA ILE A 78 7.10 -2.35 -7.23
C ILE A 78 8.46 -2.16 -7.91
N SER A 79 9.09 -3.23 -8.42
CA SER A 79 10.34 -3.12 -9.16
C SER A 79 10.22 -2.18 -10.37
N LYS A 80 9.11 -2.23 -11.10
CA LYS A 80 8.83 -1.29 -12.20
C LYS A 80 8.62 0.14 -11.70
N GLN A 81 7.94 0.34 -10.56
CA GLN A 81 7.80 1.68 -9.99
C GLN A 81 9.15 2.28 -9.59
N ILE A 82 10.04 1.48 -8.99
CA ILE A 82 11.41 1.92 -8.66
C ILE A 82 12.23 2.19 -9.92
N GLU A 83 12.09 1.37 -10.96
CA GLU A 83 12.72 1.62 -12.26
C GLU A 83 12.23 2.94 -12.88
N TYR A 84 10.91 3.18 -12.85
CA TYR A 84 10.35 4.45 -13.32
C TYR A 84 10.81 5.64 -12.50
N TRP A 85 10.86 5.52 -11.17
CA TRP A 85 11.43 6.54 -10.30
C TRP A 85 12.88 6.84 -10.68
N ASN A 86 13.73 5.82 -10.79
CA ASN A 86 15.16 6.01 -11.02
C ASN A 86 15.48 6.57 -12.42
N ASN A 87 14.60 6.38 -13.40
CA ASN A 87 14.82 6.82 -14.79
C ASN A 87 13.93 7.99 -15.23
N SER A 88 13.03 8.49 -14.37
CA SER A 88 12.15 9.62 -14.70
C SER A 88 12.93 10.93 -14.78
N LYS A 89 12.55 11.78 -15.75
CA LYS A 89 12.99 13.17 -15.77
C LYS A 89 12.23 13.94 -14.70
N LYS A 90 12.95 14.34 -13.65
CA LYS A 90 12.39 15.14 -12.57
C LYS A 90 12.54 16.64 -12.87
N PRO A 91 11.59 17.47 -12.43
CA PRO A 91 11.77 18.92 -12.37
C PRO A 91 13.07 19.30 -11.64
N GLU A 92 13.70 20.41 -12.04
CA GLU A 92 15.02 20.84 -11.53
C GLU A 92 15.02 21.17 -10.02
N ASP A 93 13.84 21.40 -9.45
CA ASP A 93 13.58 21.74 -8.06
C ASP A 93 13.37 20.53 -7.14
N ILE A 94 13.29 19.30 -7.69
CA ILE A 94 13.16 18.07 -6.90
C ILE A 94 14.55 17.45 -6.69
N VAL A 95 14.96 17.33 -5.43
CA VAL A 95 16.17 16.59 -5.04
C VAL A 95 15.97 15.12 -5.41
N PHE A 96 16.72 14.66 -6.41
CA PHE A 96 16.66 13.26 -6.84
C PHE A 96 17.62 12.41 -6.02
N GLU A 97 17.06 11.41 -5.34
CA GLU A 97 17.83 10.32 -4.76
C GLU A 97 17.48 9.02 -5.51
N LYS A 98 18.52 8.35 -5.99
CA LYS A 98 18.38 7.06 -6.65
C LYS A 98 18.14 6.00 -5.57
N VAL A 99 17.12 5.18 -5.78
CA VAL A 99 16.77 4.08 -4.87
C VAL A 99 17.53 2.84 -5.30
N GLU A 100 18.47 2.37 -4.48
CA GLU A 100 19.28 1.17 -4.78
C GLU A 100 18.62 -0.09 -4.23
N TRP A 101 17.42 -0.39 -4.75
CA TRP A 101 16.64 -1.55 -4.34
C TRP A 101 16.31 -2.47 -5.51
N GLN A 102 16.33 -3.77 -5.25
CA GLN A 102 15.88 -4.80 -6.19
C GLN A 102 15.10 -5.89 -5.45
N ALA A 103 13.98 -6.31 -6.04
CA ALA A 103 13.20 -7.41 -5.52
C ALA A 103 14.01 -8.71 -5.49
N ASP A 104 13.86 -9.47 -4.42
CA ASP A 104 14.34 -10.84 -4.29
C ASP A 104 13.14 -11.77 -4.21
N ASP A 105 12.82 -12.44 -5.32
CA ASP A 105 11.74 -13.41 -5.43
C ASP A 105 12.25 -14.86 -5.41
N SER A 106 13.55 -15.07 -5.19
CA SER A 106 14.21 -16.38 -5.29
C SER A 106 13.69 -17.41 -4.27
N THR A 107 13.10 -16.94 -3.18
CA THR A 107 12.62 -17.76 -2.06
C THR A 107 11.10 -17.98 -2.07
N ILE A 108 10.36 -17.39 -3.01
CA ILE A 108 8.90 -17.50 -3.08
C ILE A 108 8.50 -18.97 -3.30
N ASN A 109 7.68 -19.48 -2.38
CA ASN A 109 7.00 -20.76 -2.54
C ASN A 109 5.60 -20.71 -1.90
N SER A 110 4.81 -21.76 -2.09
CA SER A 110 3.43 -21.81 -1.62
C SER A 110 3.25 -21.71 -0.10
N SER A 111 4.29 -22.00 0.69
CA SER A 111 4.24 -21.93 2.16
C SER A 111 4.65 -20.58 2.75
N ASN A 112 5.31 -19.72 1.97
CA ASN A 112 5.88 -18.45 2.44
C ASN A 112 5.70 -17.27 1.47
N ALA A 113 4.85 -17.37 0.43
CA ALA A 113 4.76 -16.36 -0.63
C ALA A 113 4.52 -14.93 -0.09
N ALA A 114 3.61 -14.80 0.87
CA ALA A 114 3.33 -13.54 1.56
C ALA A 114 4.52 -13.02 2.39
N GLN A 115 5.28 -13.92 3.02
CA GLN A 115 6.46 -13.57 3.80
C GLN A 115 7.55 -12.96 2.92
N THR A 116 7.82 -13.54 1.74
CA THR A 116 8.81 -12.98 0.82
C THR A 116 8.44 -11.55 0.41
N VAL A 117 7.15 -11.25 0.21
CA VAL A 117 6.71 -9.86 -0.07
C VAL A 117 6.98 -8.93 1.11
N VAL A 118 6.66 -9.36 2.33
CA VAL A 118 6.93 -8.57 3.54
C VAL A 118 8.42 -8.29 3.72
N GLU A 119 9.28 -9.30 3.52
CA GLU A 119 10.74 -9.13 3.63
C GLU A 119 11.28 -8.13 2.60
N ASN A 120 10.78 -8.19 1.37
CA ASN A 120 11.12 -7.25 0.32
C ASN A 120 10.68 -5.82 0.63
N PHE A 121 9.45 -5.65 1.13
CA PHE A 121 8.91 -4.35 1.48
C PHE A 121 9.56 -3.76 2.73
N ASN A 122 9.98 -4.60 3.69
CA ASN A 122 10.80 -4.15 4.81
C ASN A 122 12.14 -3.56 4.33
N ARG A 123 12.84 -4.26 3.41
CA ARG A 123 14.09 -3.75 2.83
C ARG A 123 13.87 -2.45 2.06
N LEU A 124 12.80 -2.37 1.27
CA LEU A 124 12.48 -1.15 0.52
C LEU A 124 12.13 0.01 1.46
N THR A 125 11.32 -0.24 2.49
CA THR A 125 10.98 0.76 3.50
C THR A 125 12.25 1.30 4.16
N HIS A 126 13.17 0.41 4.55
CA HIS A 126 14.43 0.83 5.14
C HIS A 126 15.27 1.69 4.17
N GLU A 127 15.34 1.32 2.89
CA GLU A 127 16.06 2.10 1.88
C GLU A 127 15.46 3.50 1.69
N LEU A 128 14.13 3.62 1.73
CA LEU A 128 13.43 4.88 1.42
C LEU A 128 13.35 5.87 2.59
N VAL A 129 13.13 5.38 3.82
CA VAL A 129 12.76 6.24 4.96
C VAL A 129 13.59 6.02 6.22
N SER A 130 14.62 5.17 6.18
CA SER A 130 15.47 4.97 7.36
C SER A 130 16.17 6.27 7.77
N GLY A 131 16.00 6.66 9.04
CA GLY A 131 16.58 7.88 9.59
C GLY A 131 15.68 9.12 9.49
N THR A 132 14.50 9.00 8.88
CA THR A 132 13.44 10.02 8.90
C THR A 132 12.31 9.62 9.85
N ASP A 133 11.34 10.51 10.04
CA ASP A 133 10.06 10.24 10.72
C ASP A 133 8.96 9.76 9.76
N MET A 134 9.20 9.81 8.45
CA MET A 134 8.27 9.38 7.40
C MET A 134 7.91 7.89 7.50
N LYS A 135 6.74 7.54 7.03
CA LYS A 135 6.28 6.16 6.80
C LYS A 135 6.40 5.78 5.33
N CYS A 136 6.36 4.48 5.09
CA CYS A 136 6.27 3.88 3.78
C CYS A 136 4.99 3.04 3.71
N SER A 137 4.03 3.51 2.92
CA SER A 137 2.69 2.99 2.82
C SER A 137 2.49 2.20 1.52
N PHE A 138 2.12 0.92 1.65
CA PHE A 138 1.79 0.05 0.51
C PHE A 138 0.28 -0.22 0.50
N ILE A 139 -0.45 0.46 -0.38
CA ILE A 139 -1.90 0.40 -0.45
C ILE A 139 -2.32 -0.53 -1.57
N PHE A 140 -3.00 -1.62 -1.22
CA PHE A 140 -3.47 -2.63 -2.15
C PHE A 140 -4.85 -2.26 -2.69
N ASN A 141 -4.90 -1.85 -3.95
CA ASN A 141 -6.13 -1.72 -4.72
C ASN A 141 -6.43 -3.05 -5.43
N LEU A 142 -7.33 -3.83 -4.81
CA LEU A 142 -7.60 -5.23 -5.16
C LEU A 142 -8.78 -5.39 -6.13
N GLU A 143 -9.14 -4.34 -6.87
CA GLU A 143 -10.22 -4.37 -7.86
C GLU A 143 -10.02 -5.53 -8.84
N GLY A 144 -11.11 -6.28 -9.12
CA GLY A 144 -11.08 -7.44 -10.02
C GLY A 144 -10.72 -8.77 -9.35
N THR A 145 -10.42 -8.77 -8.04
CA THR A 145 -10.24 -10.00 -7.26
C THR A 145 -11.53 -10.82 -7.24
N LYS A 146 -11.41 -12.13 -7.55
CA LYS A 146 -12.54 -13.08 -7.47
C LYS A 146 -12.46 -13.96 -6.22
N ASP A 147 -11.26 -14.38 -5.85
CA ASP A 147 -11.02 -15.22 -4.68
C ASP A 147 -10.59 -14.38 -3.47
N TYR A 148 -11.57 -13.78 -2.79
CA TYR A 148 -11.30 -13.03 -1.57
C TYR A 148 -10.97 -13.93 -0.37
N GLU A 149 -11.28 -15.22 -0.41
CA GLU A 149 -10.88 -16.13 0.66
C GLU A 149 -9.39 -16.41 0.64
N GLY A 150 -8.85 -16.80 -0.52
CA GLY A 150 -7.41 -16.94 -0.72
C GLY A 150 -6.67 -15.62 -0.49
N CYS A 151 -7.25 -14.50 -0.93
CA CYS A 151 -6.70 -13.17 -0.69
C CYS A 151 -6.58 -12.88 0.82
N ARG A 152 -7.64 -13.11 1.59
CA ARG A 152 -7.60 -12.94 3.05
C ARG A 152 -6.56 -13.82 3.72
N GLN A 153 -6.43 -15.07 3.29
CA GLN A 153 -5.42 -15.98 3.83
C GLN A 153 -4.01 -15.45 3.56
N TRP A 154 -3.76 -14.94 2.36
CA TRP A 154 -2.48 -14.32 2.01
C TRP A 154 -2.18 -13.09 2.88
N PHE A 155 -3.14 -12.19 3.07
CA PHE A 155 -2.97 -11.04 3.97
C PHE A 155 -2.77 -11.48 5.43
N SER A 156 -3.48 -12.50 5.91
CA SER A 156 -3.25 -13.03 7.26
C SER A 156 -1.82 -13.55 7.43
N GLN A 157 -1.32 -14.29 6.44
CA GLN A 157 0.06 -14.77 6.46
C GLN A 157 1.06 -13.60 6.46
N ALA A 158 0.85 -12.58 5.62
CA ALA A 158 1.68 -11.38 5.61
C ALA A 158 1.67 -10.67 6.97
N LEU A 159 0.50 -10.37 7.53
CA LEU A 159 0.36 -9.63 8.79
C LEU A 159 0.94 -10.38 10.01
N SER A 160 1.08 -11.70 9.93
CA SER A 160 1.77 -12.50 10.94
C SER A 160 3.29 -12.31 10.96
N GLN A 161 3.88 -11.76 9.89
CA GLN A 161 5.32 -11.53 9.76
C GLN A 161 5.78 -10.25 10.47
N PRO A 162 7.08 -10.13 10.81
CA PRO A 162 7.63 -8.87 11.31
C PRO A 162 7.58 -7.79 10.22
N PHE A 163 6.97 -6.65 10.54
CA PHE A 163 6.95 -5.46 9.69
C PHE A 163 8.01 -4.49 10.20
N ASP A 164 8.66 -3.76 9.28
CA ASP A 164 9.38 -2.56 9.65
C ASP A 164 8.43 -1.59 10.36
N LYS A 165 8.92 -0.90 11.39
CA LYS A 165 8.12 0.04 12.20
C LYS A 165 7.62 1.25 11.39
N GLN A 166 8.26 1.55 10.27
CA GLN A 166 7.88 2.61 9.34
C GLN A 166 7.00 2.10 8.19
N MET A 167 6.77 0.79 8.10
CA MET A 167 5.94 0.20 7.05
C MET A 167 4.47 0.10 7.48
N VAL A 168 3.57 0.60 6.65
CA VAL A 168 2.12 0.48 6.83
C VAL A 168 1.50 -0.08 5.54
N TRP A 169 0.53 -0.99 5.66
CA TRP A 169 -0.24 -1.47 4.51
C TRP A 169 -1.63 -0.84 4.49
N GLY A 170 -2.21 -0.64 3.31
CA GLY A 170 -3.55 -0.10 3.13
C GLY A 170 -4.42 -1.01 2.28
N THR A 171 -5.74 -0.99 2.49
CA THR A 171 -6.70 -1.52 1.50
C THR A 171 -8.07 -0.87 1.64
N GLY A 172 -8.88 -0.95 0.58
CA GLY A 172 -10.25 -0.48 0.56
C GLY A 172 -11.26 -1.59 0.86
N ASP A 173 -12.36 -1.24 1.53
CA ASP A 173 -13.52 -2.09 1.78
C ASP A 173 -14.81 -1.26 1.55
N ILE A 174 -15.90 -1.93 1.17
CA ILE A 174 -17.22 -1.30 0.97
C ILE A 174 -18.14 -1.73 2.10
N ILE A 175 -18.86 -0.78 2.71
CA ILE A 175 -19.81 -1.06 3.80
C ILE A 175 -20.87 -2.06 3.34
N GLY A 176 -21.11 -3.09 4.15
CA GLY A 176 -22.04 -4.18 3.85
C GLY A 176 -21.51 -5.23 2.86
N GLN A 177 -20.28 -5.05 2.35
CA GLN A 177 -19.59 -5.99 1.46
C GLN A 177 -18.12 -6.21 1.90
N GLU A 178 -17.85 -6.00 3.19
CA GLU A 178 -16.50 -5.97 3.74
C GLU A 178 -15.78 -7.30 3.55
N GLN A 179 -14.62 -7.26 2.90
CA GLN A 179 -13.77 -8.42 2.67
C GLN A 179 -12.68 -8.56 3.73
N PHE A 180 -12.26 -7.47 4.37
CA PHE A 180 -11.09 -7.45 5.27
C PHE A 180 -11.42 -7.17 6.74
N GLY A 181 -12.69 -6.91 7.08
CA GLY A 181 -13.08 -6.58 8.46
C GLY A 181 -12.64 -7.60 9.52
N LYS A 182 -12.70 -8.91 9.22
CA LYS A 182 -12.30 -10.00 10.14
C LYS A 182 -10.78 -10.12 10.34
N LEU A 183 -9.98 -9.68 9.36
CA LEU A 183 -8.52 -9.66 9.50
C LEU A 183 -8.10 -8.62 10.54
N MET A 184 -8.74 -7.46 10.51
CA MET A 184 -8.43 -6.35 11.41
C MET A 184 -8.73 -6.67 12.89
N THR A 185 -9.74 -7.49 13.18
CA THR A 185 -10.05 -7.90 14.56
C THR A 185 -9.07 -8.94 15.13
N THR A 186 -8.30 -9.62 14.28
CA THR A 186 -7.40 -10.72 14.70
C THR A 186 -6.03 -10.19 15.15
N TYR A 187 -5.63 -9.00 14.68
CA TYR A 187 -4.35 -8.37 15.00
C TYR A 187 -4.51 -7.06 15.81
N GLN A 188 -5.69 -6.85 16.42
CA GLN A 188 -5.83 -5.84 17.48
C GLN A 188 -4.90 -6.24 18.63
N LYS A 189 -4.08 -5.27 19.05
CA LYS A 189 -3.16 -5.41 20.20
C LYS A 189 -3.90 -5.86 21.46
#